data_AF-A0A939DYV4-F1
#
_entry.id   AF-A0A939DYV4-F1
#
_cell.length_a   1.000
_cell.length_b   1.000
_cell.length_c   1.000
_cell.angle_alpha   90.00
_cell.angle_beta   90.00
_cell.angle_gamma   90.00
#
_symmetry.space_group_name_H-M   'P 1'
#
loop_
_entity.id
_entity.type
_entity.pdbx_description
1 polymer ?
#
loop_
_entity_poly.entity_id
_entity_poly.type
_entity_poly.pdbx_seq_one_letter_code
_entity_poly.pdbx_strand_id
1 'polypeptide(L)'
;MTAISALRLIVPSVWIGLILGLSFIEAPLKFMAPGITVPLGLGIGRLMFWALAIGGFVLLLVLTASAVLRPRVPVGGWALIGCLWVLMLVQSFAIRPALSARSDIVIAGGDPGPSVLHYVYIATDVAILITLVLWIVITVRSSRTAPMQHR
;
A
#
# COMPACT_ATOMS: atom_id res chain seq x y z
N MET A 1 -4.70 -26.27 4.35
CA MET A 1 -5.19 -24.88 4.18
C MET A 1 -5.98 -24.81 2.87
N THR A 2 -7.15 -24.16 2.82
CA THR A 2 -7.82 -23.93 1.53
C THR A 2 -7.10 -22.83 0.75
N ALA A 3 -7.17 -22.85 -0.60
CA ALA A 3 -6.55 -21.83 -1.44
C ALA A 3 -6.94 -20.39 -1.03
N ILE A 4 -8.22 -20.17 -0.70
CA ILE A 4 -8.73 -18.88 -0.23
C ILE A 4 -8.08 -18.45 1.10
N SER A 5 -7.82 -19.39 2.01
CA SER A 5 -7.14 -19.10 3.27
C SER A 5 -5.68 -18.72 3.06
N ALA A 6 -5.00 -19.30 2.07
CA ALA A 6 -3.62 -18.95 1.73
C ALA A 6 -3.51 -17.53 1.15
N LEU A 7 -4.47 -17.11 0.32
CA LEU A 7 -4.51 -15.75 -0.24
C LEU A 7 -4.51 -14.67 0.85
N ARG A 8 -5.14 -14.91 1.99
CA ARG A 8 -5.17 -13.96 3.13
C ARG A 8 -3.81 -13.72 3.78
N LEU A 9 -2.82 -14.56 3.50
CA LEU A 9 -1.44 -14.37 3.95
C LEU A 9 -0.55 -13.90 2.79
N ILE A 10 -0.73 -14.47 1.60
CA ILE A 10 0.10 -14.16 0.42
C ILE A 10 -0.12 -12.73 -0.05
N VAL A 11 -1.38 -12.31 -0.23
CA VAL A 11 -1.74 -10.96 -0.73
C VAL A 11 -1.13 -9.85 0.12
N PRO A 12 -1.34 -9.79 1.45
CA PRO A 12 -0.74 -8.73 2.26
C PRO A 12 0.80 -8.82 2.30
N SER A 13 1.39 -10.02 2.22
CA SER A 13 2.85 -10.18 2.18
C SER A 13 3.45 -9.61 0.90
N VAL A 14 2.83 -9.89 -0.25
CA VAL A 14 3.22 -9.30 -1.55
C VAL A 14 3.06 -7.79 -1.51
N TRP A 15 1.96 -7.29 -0.96
CA TRP A 15 1.70 -5.86 -0.88
C TRP A 15 2.73 -5.14 0.01
N ILE A 16 3.08 -5.71 1.17
CA ILE A 16 4.16 -5.20 2.02
C ILE A 16 5.47 -5.13 1.22
N GLY A 17 5.81 -6.19 0.48
CA GLY A 17 7.00 -6.22 -0.37
C GLY A 17 7.01 -5.11 -1.44
N LEU A 18 5.87 -4.85 -2.09
CA LEU A 18 5.73 -3.77 -3.07
C LEU A 18 5.94 -2.39 -2.45
N ILE A 19 5.34 -2.13 -1.28
CA ILE A 19 5.50 -0.85 -0.58
C ILE A 19 6.96 -0.65 -0.16
N LEU A 20 7.57 -1.65 0.51
CA LEU A 20 8.95 -1.55 0.96
C LEU A 20 9.93 -1.39 -0.23
N GLY A 21 9.76 -2.20 -1.27
CA GLY A 21 10.62 -2.17 -2.46
C GLY A 21 10.50 -0.86 -3.24
N LEU A 22 9.27 -0.41 -3.53
CA LEU A 22 9.05 0.74 -4.41
C LEU A 22 9.04 2.07 -3.64
N SER A 23 8.26 2.20 -2.56
CA SER A 23 8.14 3.47 -1.83
C SER A 23 9.38 3.81 -1.00
N PHE A 24 9.99 2.81 -0.34
CA PHE A 24 11.08 3.09 0.63
C PHE A 24 12.48 2.88 0.05
N ILE A 25 12.66 1.90 -0.85
CA ILE A 25 13.98 1.57 -1.41
C ILE A 25 14.19 2.26 -2.76
N GLU A 26 13.33 2.01 -3.75
CA GLU A 26 13.51 2.56 -5.11
C GLU A 26 13.41 4.08 -5.14
N ALA A 27 12.37 4.64 -4.50
CA ALA A 27 12.06 6.06 -4.60
C ALA A 27 13.22 6.99 -4.21
N PRO A 28 14.00 6.75 -3.14
CA PRO A 28 15.22 7.51 -2.88
C PRO A 28 16.39 7.08 -3.77
N LEU A 29 16.56 5.79 -4.02
CA LEU A 29 17.74 5.25 -4.71
C LEU A 29 17.84 5.72 -6.17
N LYS A 30 16.71 5.92 -6.87
CA LYS A 30 16.71 6.39 -8.27
C LYS A 30 17.37 7.75 -8.45
N PHE A 31 17.35 8.62 -7.43
CA PHE A 31 18.00 9.93 -7.46
C PHE A 31 19.50 9.87 -7.22
N MET A 32 20.04 8.69 -6.88
CA MET A 32 21.47 8.45 -6.73
C MET A 32 22.12 7.90 -8.01
N ALA A 33 21.32 7.61 -9.05
CA ALA A 33 21.82 7.04 -10.30
C ALA A 33 22.65 8.05 -11.10
N PRO A 34 23.81 7.67 -11.67
CA PRO A 34 24.59 8.56 -12.53
C PRO A 34 23.77 9.10 -13.71
N GLY A 35 23.80 10.41 -13.93
CA GLY A 35 23.07 11.06 -15.02
C GLY A 35 21.58 11.31 -14.75
N ILE A 36 21.07 11.00 -13.55
CA ILE A 36 19.68 11.33 -13.20
C ILE A 36 19.51 12.84 -12.97
N THR A 37 18.42 13.40 -13.47
CA THR A 37 17.98 14.77 -13.15
C THR A 37 16.73 14.74 -12.28
N VAL A 38 16.49 15.80 -11.50
CA VAL A 38 15.30 15.88 -10.63
C VAL A 38 13.99 15.75 -11.44
N PRO A 39 13.77 16.47 -12.56
CA PRO A 39 12.55 16.31 -13.35
C PRO A 39 12.37 14.88 -13.88
N LEU A 40 13.45 14.22 -14.31
CA LEU A 40 13.40 12.84 -14.80
C LEU A 40 13.02 11.87 -13.67
N GLY A 41 13.65 11.99 -12.50
CA GLY A 41 13.32 11.15 -11.34
C GLY A 41 11.90 11.35 -10.81
N LEU A 42 11.37 12.59 -10.89
CA LEU A 42 9.96 12.89 -10.59
C LEU A 42 9.01 12.25 -11.61
N GLY A 43 9.33 12.33 -12.91
CA GLY A 43 8.57 11.69 -13.98
C GLY A 43 8.48 10.16 -13.80
N ILE A 44 9.61 9.51 -13.54
CA ILE A 44 9.68 8.06 -13.23
C ILE A 44 8.84 7.75 -11.98
N GLY A 45 8.96 8.58 -10.94
CA GLY A 45 8.19 8.43 -9.71
C GLY A 45 6.68 8.43 -9.94
N ARG A 46 6.16 9.32 -10.78
CA ARG A 46 4.72 9.40 -11.06
C ARG A 46 4.18 8.11 -11.67
N LEU A 47 4.87 7.58 -12.67
CA LEU A 47 4.50 6.33 -13.32
C LEU A 47 4.54 5.16 -12.34
N MET A 48 5.63 5.05 -11.58
CA MET A 48 5.79 3.99 -10.59
C MET A 48 4.73 4.04 -9.49
N PHE A 49 4.50 5.22 -8.89
CA PHE A 49 3.48 5.35 -7.84
C PHE A 49 2.06 5.13 -8.38
N TRP A 50 1.82 5.39 -9.67
CA TRP A 50 0.53 5.09 -10.29
C TRP A 50 0.35 3.58 -10.47
N ALA A 51 1.39 2.88 -10.92
CA ALA A 51 1.40 1.42 -10.96
C ALA A 51 1.24 0.81 -9.56
N LEU A 52 1.93 1.36 -8.54
CA LEU A 52 1.80 0.92 -7.14
C LEU A 52 0.37 1.10 -6.62
N ALA A 53 -0.29 2.22 -6.94
CA ALA A 53 -1.67 2.45 -6.54
C ALA A 53 -2.63 1.45 -7.19
N ILE A 54 -2.50 1.19 -8.49
CA ILE A 54 -3.32 0.18 -9.19
C ILE A 54 -3.07 -1.20 -8.59
N GLY A 55 -1.81 -1.60 -8.44
CA GLY A 55 -1.44 -2.86 -7.81
C GLY A 55 -2.02 -2.99 -6.41
N GLY A 56 -1.93 -1.93 -5.61
CA GLY A 56 -2.54 -1.85 -4.28
C GLY A 56 -4.05 -2.07 -4.30
N PHE A 57 -4.79 -1.38 -5.19
CA PHE A 57 -6.24 -1.59 -5.33
C PHE A 57 -6.60 -3.00 -5.77
N VAL A 58 -5.84 -3.59 -6.71
CA VAL A 58 -6.05 -4.98 -7.14
C VAL A 58 -5.85 -5.93 -5.95
N LEU A 59 -4.77 -5.76 -5.18
CA LEU A 59 -4.49 -6.59 -4.00
C LEU A 59 -5.56 -6.39 -2.93
N LEU A 60 -6.04 -5.16 -2.71
CA LEU A 60 -7.13 -4.85 -1.78
C LEU A 60 -8.45 -5.50 -2.20
N LEU A 61 -8.78 -5.49 -3.50
CA LEU A 61 -9.96 -6.17 -4.03
C LEU A 61 -9.87 -7.68 -3.84
N VAL A 62 -8.72 -8.30 -4.14
CA VAL A 62 -8.50 -9.74 -3.90
C VAL A 62 -8.61 -10.07 -2.41
N LEU A 63 -8.04 -9.24 -1.53
CA LEU A 63 -8.13 -9.43 -0.09
C LEU A 63 -9.58 -9.36 0.39
N THR A 64 -10.32 -8.35 -0.07
CA THR A 64 -11.75 -8.15 0.24
C THR A 64 -12.60 -9.31 -0.27
N ALA A 65 -12.41 -9.74 -1.52
CA ALA A 65 -13.11 -10.90 -2.09
C ALA A 65 -12.82 -12.17 -1.30
N SER A 66 -11.57 -12.39 -0.88
CA SER A 66 -11.21 -13.54 -0.03
C SER A 66 -11.95 -13.54 1.31
N ALA A 67 -12.24 -12.36 1.87
CA ALA A 67 -12.98 -12.20 3.13
C ALA A 67 -14.47 -12.50 2.93
N VAL A 68 -15.07 -11.99 1.85
CA VAL A 68 -16.48 -12.20 1.48
C VAL A 68 -16.77 -13.67 1.15
N LEU A 69 -15.94 -14.31 0.31
CA LEU A 69 -16.19 -15.68 -0.19
C LEU A 69 -16.06 -16.77 0.88
N ARG A 70 -15.37 -16.47 2.00
CA ARG A 70 -15.18 -17.40 3.13
C ARG A 70 -15.39 -16.62 4.44
N PRO A 71 -16.62 -16.32 4.86
CA PRO A 71 -16.90 -15.43 5.99
C PRO A 71 -16.54 -16.07 7.34
N ARG A 72 -15.24 -16.12 7.62
CA ARG A 72 -14.60 -16.51 8.88
C ARG A 72 -13.66 -15.41 9.37
N VAL A 73 -13.85 -14.19 8.86
CA VAL A 73 -13.07 -13.02 9.24
C VAL A 73 -13.75 -12.39 10.46
N PRO A 74 -13.05 -12.20 11.59
CA PRO A 74 -13.64 -11.57 12.76
C PRO A 74 -13.98 -10.10 12.47
N VAL A 75 -14.81 -9.47 13.31
CA VAL A 75 -15.20 -8.05 13.18
C VAL A 75 -13.97 -7.14 13.04
N GLY A 76 -12.90 -7.41 13.82
CA GLY A 76 -11.64 -6.67 13.71
C GLY A 76 -10.98 -6.77 12.32
N GLY A 77 -11.13 -7.90 11.61
CA GLY A 77 -10.62 -8.04 10.24
C GLY A 77 -11.38 -7.18 9.23
N TRP A 78 -12.71 -7.05 9.38
CA TRP A 78 -13.50 -6.12 8.56
C TRP A 78 -13.13 -4.66 8.82
N ALA A 79 -12.86 -4.30 10.08
CA ALA A 79 -12.36 -2.97 10.42
C ALA A 79 -11.01 -2.66 9.73
N LEU A 80 -10.09 -3.64 9.68
CA LEU A 80 -8.81 -3.49 8.96
C LEU A 80 -9.01 -3.34 7.45
N ILE A 81 -9.91 -4.10 6.82
CA ILE A 81 -10.24 -3.94 5.40
C ILE A 81 -10.81 -2.54 5.13
N GLY A 82 -11.75 -2.07 5.96
CA GLY A 82 -12.30 -0.72 5.86
C GLY A 82 -11.23 0.36 6.00
N CYS A 83 -10.31 0.19 6.96
CA CYS A 83 -9.16 1.07 7.13
C CYS A 83 -8.28 1.13 5.87
N LEU A 84 -7.94 -0.02 5.28
CA LEU A 84 -7.16 -0.06 4.03
C LEU A 84 -7.85 0.68 2.88
N TRP A 85 -9.18 0.52 2.73
CA TRP A 85 -9.96 1.25 1.73
C TRP A 85 -9.87 2.76 1.95
N VAL A 86 -10.09 3.23 3.18
CA VAL A 86 -10.01 4.66 3.50
C VAL A 86 -8.62 5.21 3.20
N LEU A 87 -7.57 4.52 3.67
CA LEU A 87 -6.18 4.93 3.43
C LEU A 87 -5.87 5.01 1.93
N MET A 88 -6.22 3.97 1.15
CA MET A 88 -5.97 3.94 -0.29
C MET A 88 -6.73 5.03 -1.05
N LEU A 89 -7.99 5.29 -0.68
CA LEU A 89 -8.81 6.33 -1.31
C LEU A 89 -8.24 7.72 -1.01
N VAL A 90 -7.95 8.02 0.26
CA VAL A 90 -7.36 9.30 0.68
C VAL A 90 -6.01 9.51 -0.02
N GLN A 91 -5.15 8.49 -0.02
CA GLN A 91 -3.85 8.58 -0.66
C GLN A 91 -3.97 8.82 -2.17
N SER A 92 -4.87 8.12 -2.85
CA SER A 92 -5.00 8.17 -4.31
C SER A 92 -5.71 9.42 -4.82
N PHE A 93 -6.71 9.91 -4.09
CA PHE A 93 -7.58 11.00 -4.55
C PHE A 93 -7.32 12.34 -3.88
N ALA A 94 -6.62 12.38 -2.75
CA ALA A 94 -6.25 13.63 -2.08
C ALA A 94 -4.74 13.87 -2.07
N ILE A 95 -3.96 12.94 -1.54
CA ILE A 95 -2.53 13.16 -1.31
C ILE A 95 -1.73 13.16 -2.62
N ARG A 96 -1.92 12.14 -3.47
CA ARG A 96 -1.16 11.98 -4.72
C ARG A 96 -1.43 13.08 -5.75
N PRO A 97 -2.67 13.56 -5.97
CA PRO A 97 -2.92 14.69 -6.85
C PRO A 97 -2.22 15.96 -6.37
N ALA A 98 -2.26 16.24 -5.06
CA ALA A 98 -1.56 17.39 -4.48
C ALA A 98 -0.04 17.32 -4.66
N LEU A 99 0.57 16.14 -4.48
CA LEU A 99 1.99 15.92 -4.76
C LEU A 99 2.32 16.03 -6.26
N SER A 100 1.40 15.62 -7.13
CA SER A 100 1.56 15.73 -8.58
C SER A 100 1.60 17.19 -9.02
N ALA A 101 0.65 18.01 -8.59
CA ALA A 101 0.64 19.44 -8.88
C ALA A 101 1.94 20.15 -8.44
N ARG A 102 2.50 19.76 -7.30
CA ARG A 102 3.77 20.31 -6.81
C ARG A 102 4.97 19.86 -7.65
N SER A 103 4.98 18.61 -8.10
CA SER A 103 6.02 18.14 -8.99
C SER A 103 5.92 18.75 -10.39
N ASP A 104 4.73 19.19 -10.84
CA ASP A 104 4.58 19.89 -12.12
C ASP A 104 5.32 21.22 -12.11
N ILE A 105 5.25 21.95 -10.98
CA ILE A 105 5.98 23.21 -10.77
C ILE A 105 7.49 22.98 -10.89
N VAL A 106 8.02 21.93 -10.24
CA VAL A 106 9.46 21.60 -10.28
C VAL A 106 9.90 21.22 -11.70
N ILE A 107 9.07 20.44 -12.41
CA ILE A 107 9.36 20.04 -13.80
C ILE A 107 9.34 21.26 -14.74
N ALA A 108 8.50 22.25 -14.46
CA ALA A 108 8.47 23.53 -15.18
C ALA A 108 9.62 24.50 -14.78
N GLY A 109 10.50 24.11 -13.86
CA GLY A 109 11.63 24.92 -13.40
C GLY A 109 11.30 25.91 -12.28
N GLY A 110 10.11 25.83 -11.68
CA GLY A 110 9.70 26.66 -10.55
C GLY A 110 10.01 26.05 -9.18
N ASP A 111 9.80 26.84 -8.12
CA ASP A 111 9.89 26.39 -6.72
C ASP A 111 8.48 26.24 -6.12
N PRO A 112 8.05 25.02 -5.73
CA PRO A 112 6.74 24.79 -5.13
C PRO A 112 6.66 25.23 -3.64
N GLY A 113 7.74 25.78 -3.07
CA GLY A 113 7.83 26.17 -1.66
C GLY A 113 7.86 24.97 -0.70
N PRO A 114 7.89 25.19 0.62
CA PRO A 114 7.87 24.11 1.61
C PRO A 114 6.52 23.38 1.68
N SER A 115 6.52 22.08 1.95
CA SER A 115 5.29 21.31 2.20
C SER A 115 5.55 20.04 2.99
N VAL A 116 4.61 19.73 3.89
CA VAL A 116 4.60 18.49 4.68
C VAL A 116 3.94 17.31 3.96
N LEU A 117 3.37 17.51 2.77
CA LEU A 117 2.60 16.49 2.05
C LEU A 117 3.40 15.21 1.77
N HIS A 118 4.71 15.34 1.57
CA HIS A 118 5.57 14.19 1.39
C HIS A 118 5.62 13.31 2.64
N TYR A 119 5.74 13.92 3.83
CA TYR A 119 5.69 13.19 5.10
C TYR A 119 4.31 12.60 5.38
N VAL A 120 3.22 13.29 5.00
CA VAL A 120 1.85 12.75 5.11
C VAL A 120 1.68 11.51 4.22
N TYR A 121 2.26 11.50 3.02
CA TYR A 121 2.28 10.33 2.16
C TYR A 121 3.04 9.17 2.81
N ILE A 122 4.24 9.41 3.35
CA ILE A 122 5.04 8.39 4.07
C ILE A 122 4.26 7.83 5.27
N ALA A 123 3.63 8.71 6.06
CA ALA A 123 2.83 8.28 7.21
C ALA A 123 1.65 7.38 6.78
N THR A 124 1.06 7.65 5.62
CA THR A 124 -0.02 6.83 5.05
C THR A 124 0.51 5.46 4.60
N ASP A 125 1.68 5.39 3.94
CA ASP A 125 2.34 4.13 3.58
C ASP A 125 2.66 3.29 4.83
N VAL A 126 3.17 3.93 5.90
CA VAL A 126 3.42 3.26 7.19
C VAL A 126 2.13 2.75 7.82
N ALA A 127 1.04 3.53 7.78
CA ALA A 127 -0.25 3.10 8.31
C ALA A 127 -0.79 1.88 7.54
N ILE A 128 -0.64 1.84 6.21
CA ILE A 128 -0.98 0.68 5.39
C ILE A 128 -0.14 -0.54 5.80
N LEU A 129 1.17 -0.38 5.93
CA LEU A 129 2.07 -1.46 6.38
C LEU A 129 1.65 -2.04 7.73
N ILE A 130 1.40 -1.19 8.73
CA ILE A 130 0.93 -1.60 10.05
C ILE A 130 -0.39 -2.37 9.92
N THR A 131 -1.34 -1.85 9.15
CA THR A 131 -2.66 -2.47 8.95
C THR A 131 -2.54 -3.86 8.31
N LEU A 132 -1.65 -4.03 7.31
CA LEU A 132 -1.37 -5.32 6.67
C LEU A 132 -0.69 -6.31 7.61
N VAL A 133 0.25 -5.86 8.44
CA VAL A 133 0.88 -6.70 9.47
C VAL A 133 -0.15 -7.16 10.50
N LEU A 134 -1.00 -6.25 11.00
CA LEU A 134 -2.08 -6.59 11.93
C LEU A 134 -3.04 -7.62 11.32
N TRP A 135 -3.37 -7.46 10.03
CA TRP A 135 -4.19 -8.44 9.31
C TRP A 135 -3.55 -9.83 9.30
N ILE A 136 -2.26 -9.93 8.97
CA ILE A 136 -1.51 -11.20 8.99
C ILE A 136 -1.54 -11.81 10.39
N VAL A 137 -1.25 -11.02 11.43
CA VAL A 137 -1.24 -11.48 12.83
C VAL A 137 -2.60 -12.05 13.25
N ILE A 138 -3.70 -11.33 12.96
CA ILE A 138 -5.06 -11.79 13.28
C ILE A 138 -5.39 -13.07 12.49
N THR A 139 -5.05 -13.11 11.21
CA THR A 139 -5.29 -14.28 10.36
C THR A 139 -4.56 -15.51 10.90
N VAL A 140 -3.27 -15.40 11.24
CA VAL A 140 -2.48 -16.50 11.81
C VAL A 140 -3.04 -16.93 13.18
N ARG A 141 -3.37 -16.00 14.07
CA ARG A 141 -3.95 -16.32 15.38
C ARG A 141 -5.27 -17.07 15.25
N SER A 142 -6.17 -16.61 14.37
CA SER A 142 -7.46 -17.25 14.14
C SER A 142 -7.34 -18.67 13.55
N SER A 143 -6.26 -18.95 12.81
CA SER A 143 -6.01 -20.28 12.26
C SER A 143 -5.50 -21.29 13.30
N ARG A 144 -4.87 -20.81 14.38
CA ARG A 144 -4.36 -21.66 15.47
C ARG A 144 -5.41 -22.01 16.52
N THR A 145 -6.42 -21.16 16.70
CA THR A 145 -7.48 -21.35 17.70
C THR A 145 -8.67 -22.16 17.20
N ALA A 146 -8.68 -22.58 15.92
CA ALA A 146 -9.67 -23.50 15.42
C ALA A 146 -9.50 -24.87 16.12
N PRO A 147 -10.49 -25.37 16.89
CA PRO A 147 -10.36 -26.66 17.54
C PRO A 147 -10.08 -27.73 16.48
N MET A 148 -9.15 -28.64 16.80
CA MET A 148 -8.87 -29.82 15.98
C MET A 148 -10.16 -30.61 15.82
N GLN A 149 -10.91 -30.37 14.73
CA GLN A 149 -11.97 -31.27 14.34
C GLN A 149 -11.30 -32.51 13.77
N HIS A 150 -11.09 -33.50 14.64
CA HIS A 150 -10.96 -34.90 14.24
C HIS A 150 -12.11 -35.24 13.29
N ARG A 151 -11.80 -35.42 12.00
CA ARG A 151 -12.45 -36.37 11.08
C ARG A 151 -11.45 -36.78 10.02
#